data_AF-A0A942BV15-F1
#
_entry.id   AF-A0A942BV15-F1
#
_cell.length_a   1.000
_cell.length_b   1.000
_cell.length_c   1.000
_cell.angle_alpha   90.00
_cell.angle_beta   90.00
_cell.angle_gamma   90.00
#
_symmetry.space_group_name_H-M   'P 1'
#
loop_
_entity.id
_entity.type
_entity.pdbx_description
1 polymer ?
#
loop_
_entity_poly.entity_id
_entity_poly.type
_entity_poly.pdbx_seq_one_letter_code
_entity_poly.pdbx_strand_id
1 'polypeptide(L)'
;YRGGTWYINGSTSGFQVISFGVASDIPVPTAYIPGLVGGGGGGGGAVTVSYTGPAVAIPDNNPAGVNINVPVSGVGTISDLNFSIDQVSGGTCDIAVGDTDCGIDHSWVGDVKITLTSPGGTSVVVFDRPGVPASSFGCSNNNLALITLNDEGGLPPVENGCNVGGGTTAKFPSGDYSPNNLLSAFDGQNADGTWVVNISDNGGGDTGSARAFSFHFNSGN
;
A
#
# COMPACT_ATOMS: atom_id res chain seq x y z
N TYR A 1 36.58 -18.26 -7.95
CA TYR A 1 35.96 -18.65 -9.22
C TYR A 1 36.99 -18.51 -10.35
N ARG A 2 37.60 -19.63 -10.75
CA ARG A 2 38.42 -19.77 -11.97
C ARG A 2 37.83 -20.92 -12.79
N GLY A 3 36.74 -20.64 -13.52
CA GLY A 3 36.21 -21.55 -14.55
C GLY A 3 35.63 -22.89 -14.06
N GLY A 4 34.86 -22.94 -12.97
CA GLY A 4 34.10 -24.15 -12.59
C GLY A 4 34.91 -25.31 -11.98
N THR A 5 36.23 -25.19 -11.85
CA THR A 5 37.07 -26.25 -11.27
C THR A 5 37.17 -26.13 -9.75
N TRP A 6 36.83 -27.22 -9.05
CA TRP A 6 36.98 -27.36 -7.61
C TRP A 6 38.19 -28.24 -7.28
N TYR A 7 38.97 -27.78 -6.31
CA TYR A 7 40.11 -28.48 -5.76
C TYR A 7 39.75 -28.89 -4.34
N ILE A 8 39.55 -30.18 -4.12
CA ILE A 8 39.14 -30.75 -2.84
C ILE A 8 40.34 -31.47 -2.25
N ASN A 9 40.73 -31.11 -1.03
CA ASN A 9 41.75 -31.85 -0.29
C ASN A 9 41.08 -32.62 0.84
N GLY A 10 40.83 -33.91 0.62
CA GLY A 10 40.18 -34.79 1.59
C GLY A 10 41.17 -35.34 2.61
N SER A 11 40.79 -35.33 3.89
CA SER A 11 41.63 -35.82 4.99
C SER A 11 42.03 -37.30 4.89
N THR A 12 41.24 -38.11 4.18
CA THR A 12 41.52 -39.54 3.91
C THR A 12 41.56 -39.90 2.43
N SER A 13 41.01 -39.06 1.55
CA SER A 13 40.87 -39.31 0.11
C SER A 13 41.92 -38.58 -0.75
N GLY A 14 42.81 -37.79 -0.14
CA GLY A 14 43.83 -37.03 -0.86
C GLY A 14 43.27 -35.87 -1.68
N PHE A 15 44.12 -35.30 -2.53
CA PHE A 15 43.78 -34.17 -3.39
C PHE A 15 43.02 -34.63 -4.64
N GLN A 16 41.86 -34.04 -4.88
CA GLN A 16 41.00 -34.31 -6.02
C GLN A 16 40.64 -33.02 -6.74
N VAL A 17 40.52 -33.12 -8.06
CA VAL A 17 40.09 -32.01 -8.91
C VAL A 17 38.81 -32.44 -9.61
N ILE A 18 37.71 -31.75 -9.32
CA ILE A 18 36.41 -32.03 -9.93
C ILE A 18 35.91 -30.78 -10.65
N SER A 19 35.33 -30.96 -11.84
CA SER A 19 34.63 -29.88 -12.53
C SER A 19 33.20 -29.83 -12.03
N PHE A 20 32.74 -28.66 -11.59
CA PHE A 20 31.36 -28.43 -11.22
C PHE A 20 30.73 -27.45 -12.19
N GLY A 21 29.64 -27.89 -12.82
CA GLY A 21 28.95 -27.14 -13.86
C GLY A 21 29.53 -27.31 -15.26
N VAL A 22 28.81 -26.80 -16.26
CA VAL A 22 29.25 -26.66 -17.66
C VAL A 22 29.72 -25.23 -17.93
N ALA A 23 30.51 -25.00 -18.98
CA ALA A 23 31.07 -23.67 -19.28
C ALA A 23 30.01 -22.56 -19.51
N SER A 24 28.76 -22.95 -19.76
CA SER A 24 27.61 -22.05 -19.91
C SER A 24 26.89 -21.73 -18.59
N ASP A 25 27.33 -22.27 -17.45
CA ASP A 25 26.68 -22.00 -16.17
C ASP A 25 26.94 -20.57 -15.71
N ILE A 26 25.86 -19.85 -15.43
CA ILE A 26 25.87 -18.47 -14.92
C ILE A 26 25.75 -18.56 -13.40
N PRO A 27 26.75 -18.12 -12.61
CA PRO A 27 26.66 -18.16 -11.16
C PRO A 27 25.54 -17.23 -10.68
N VAL A 28 24.65 -17.75 -9.84
CA VAL A 28 23.67 -16.92 -9.11
C VAL A 28 24.42 -15.92 -8.21
N PRO A 29 24.02 -14.64 -8.18
CA PRO A 29 24.59 -13.65 -7.26
C PRO A 29 24.52 -14.13 -5.81
N THR A 30 25.44 -13.65 -4.98
CA THR A 30 25.73 -14.11 -3.61
C THR A 30 24.62 -13.93 -2.57
N ALA A 31 23.36 -13.74 -2.98
CA ALA A 31 22.20 -13.71 -2.10
C ALA A 31 21.04 -14.51 -2.74
N TYR A 32 20.70 -15.63 -2.11
CA TYR A 32 19.44 -16.34 -2.34
C TYR A 32 18.39 -15.75 -1.40
N ILE A 33 17.46 -14.96 -1.94
CA ILE A 33 16.27 -14.47 -1.23
C ILE A 33 15.14 -15.45 -1.54
N PRO A 34 14.53 -16.13 -0.56
CA PRO A 34 13.37 -16.98 -0.80
C PRO A 34 12.24 -16.14 -1.45
N GLY A 35 11.86 -16.51 -2.69
CA GLY A 35 10.87 -15.80 -3.50
C GLY A 35 11.15 -15.81 -5.00
N LEU A 36 12.38 -16.11 -5.42
CA LEU A 36 12.74 -16.22 -6.84
C LEU A 36 12.95 -17.68 -7.26
N VAL A 37 11.86 -18.43 -7.42
CA VAL A 37 11.84 -19.65 -8.24
C VAL A 37 11.25 -19.32 -9.59
N GLY A 38 12.12 -19.26 -10.60
CA GLY A 38 11.72 -19.25 -12.00
C GLY A 38 11.02 -20.55 -12.37
N GLY A 39 9.76 -20.43 -12.78
CA GLY A 39 8.95 -21.54 -13.24
C GLY A 39 7.54 -21.12 -13.63
N GLY A 40 7.40 -20.29 -14.67
CA GLY A 40 6.15 -20.16 -15.43
C GLY A 40 5.00 -19.43 -14.75
N GLY A 41 5.12 -18.12 -14.59
CA GLY A 41 3.99 -17.23 -14.28
C GLY A 41 4.50 -15.80 -14.31
N GLY A 42 4.07 -15.00 -15.28
CA GLY A 42 4.44 -13.58 -15.37
C GLY A 42 3.76 -12.80 -14.26
N GLY A 43 4.36 -12.77 -13.06
CA GLY A 43 4.11 -11.76 -12.04
C GLY A 43 5.24 -10.75 -12.10
N GLY A 44 4.94 -9.50 -12.47
CA GLY A 44 5.93 -8.41 -12.37
C GLY A 44 6.40 -8.31 -10.92
N GLY A 45 7.70 -8.06 -10.71
CA GLY A 45 8.24 -7.86 -9.35
C GLY A 45 7.52 -6.73 -8.61
N ALA A 46 7.67 -6.67 -7.30
CA ALA A 46 7.06 -5.63 -6.45
C ALA A 46 7.26 -4.22 -7.03
N VAL A 47 6.16 -3.47 -7.20
CA VAL A 47 6.17 -2.09 -7.68
C VAL A 47 5.40 -1.21 -6.70
N THR A 48 6.01 -0.10 -6.27
CA THR A 48 5.30 0.95 -5.53
C THR A 48 5.08 2.15 -6.43
N VAL A 49 3.84 2.63 -6.48
CA VAL A 49 3.45 3.86 -7.20
C VAL A 49 2.87 4.86 -6.21
N SER A 50 3.63 5.91 -5.94
CA SER A 50 3.22 6.99 -5.04
C SER A 50 2.61 8.15 -5.80
N TYR A 51 1.58 8.78 -5.22
CA TYR A 51 1.07 10.04 -5.71
C TYR A 51 2.12 11.15 -5.52
N THR A 52 2.37 11.91 -6.59
CA THR A 52 3.38 12.99 -6.62
C THR A 52 2.80 14.31 -7.14
N GLY A 53 1.47 14.37 -7.29
CA GLY A 53 0.78 15.57 -7.73
C GLY A 53 0.64 16.63 -6.64
N PRO A 54 0.04 17.78 -6.96
CA PRO A 54 -0.26 18.81 -5.97
C PRO A 54 -1.31 18.34 -4.96
N ALA A 55 -1.40 19.02 -3.82
CA ALA A 55 -2.46 18.74 -2.85
C ALA A 55 -3.85 18.89 -3.50
N VAL A 56 -4.73 17.92 -3.24
CA VAL A 56 -6.09 17.89 -3.77
C VAL A 56 -7.08 18.14 -2.63
N ALA A 57 -7.84 19.22 -2.72
CA ALA A 57 -8.84 19.57 -1.72
C ALA A 57 -9.98 18.54 -1.70
N ILE A 58 -10.40 18.17 -0.49
CA ILE A 58 -11.57 17.34 -0.20
C ILE A 58 -12.71 18.30 0.18
N PRO A 59 -13.74 18.47 -0.68
CA PRO A 59 -14.85 19.38 -0.38
C PRO A 59 -15.75 18.84 0.73
N ASP A 60 -16.23 19.73 1.60
CA ASP A 60 -17.18 19.45 2.69
C ASP A 60 -18.48 18.83 2.17
N ASN A 61 -18.95 17.77 2.83
CA ASN A 61 -20.23 17.11 2.58
C ASN A 61 -20.53 16.85 1.10
N ASN A 62 -19.54 16.34 0.38
CA ASN A 62 -19.68 16.00 -1.03
C ASN A 62 -19.46 14.50 -1.24
N PRO A 63 -20.53 13.69 -1.19
CA PRO A 63 -20.45 12.24 -1.40
C PRO A 63 -19.91 11.82 -2.78
N ALA A 64 -19.96 12.71 -3.79
CA ALA A 64 -19.32 12.43 -5.08
C ALA A 64 -17.78 12.48 -4.99
N GLY A 65 -17.26 13.16 -3.98
CA GLY A 65 -15.85 13.29 -3.70
C GLY A 65 -15.07 14.03 -4.78
N VAL A 66 -13.75 13.83 -4.73
CA VAL A 66 -12.79 14.27 -5.74
C VAL A 66 -12.06 13.06 -6.30
N ASN A 67 -11.88 13.05 -7.62
CA ASN A 67 -11.13 12.00 -8.32
C ASN A 67 -9.68 12.43 -8.50
N ILE A 68 -8.76 11.60 -8.03
CA ILE A 68 -7.31 11.75 -8.22
C ILE A 68 -6.84 10.65 -9.17
N ASN A 69 -6.41 11.05 -10.37
CA ASN A 69 -5.93 10.13 -11.39
C ASN A 69 -4.45 9.79 -11.16
N VAL A 70 -4.15 8.50 -11.02
CA VAL A 70 -2.79 8.00 -10.79
C VAL A 70 -2.38 7.13 -11.97
N PRO A 71 -1.43 7.58 -12.82
CA PRO A 71 -0.90 6.75 -13.89
C PRO A 71 0.01 5.66 -13.31
N VAL A 72 -0.28 4.41 -13.65
CA VAL A 72 0.49 3.21 -13.29
C VAL A 72 1.02 2.57 -14.56
N SER A 73 2.28 2.12 -14.53
CA SER A 73 2.93 1.44 -15.67
C SER A 73 4.02 0.50 -15.20
N GLY A 74 4.23 -0.61 -15.92
CA GLY A 74 5.31 -1.55 -15.66
C GLY A 74 5.02 -2.57 -14.56
N VAL A 75 3.76 -2.66 -14.12
CA VAL A 75 3.30 -3.67 -13.14
C VAL A 75 2.84 -4.93 -13.87
N GLY A 76 2.03 -4.78 -14.92
CA GLY A 76 1.37 -5.89 -15.58
C GLY A 76 0.25 -6.50 -14.71
N THR A 77 0.20 -7.83 -14.63
CA THR A 77 -0.84 -8.53 -13.85
C THR A 77 -0.63 -8.33 -12.34
N ILE A 78 -1.72 -8.00 -11.65
CA ILE A 78 -1.78 -7.89 -10.19
C ILE A 78 -1.88 -9.30 -9.59
N SER A 79 -0.91 -9.65 -8.74
CA SER A 79 -0.97 -10.83 -7.88
C SER A 79 -1.31 -10.51 -6.43
N ASP A 80 -1.16 -9.24 -6.06
CA ASP A 80 -1.35 -8.70 -4.72
C ASP A 80 -1.40 -7.17 -4.81
N LEU A 81 -2.24 -6.52 -4.00
CA LEU A 81 -2.31 -5.07 -3.91
C LEU A 81 -2.54 -4.61 -2.47
N ASN A 82 -1.64 -3.76 -1.99
CA ASN A 82 -1.83 -2.95 -0.78
C ASN A 82 -1.98 -1.47 -1.13
N PHE A 83 -2.68 -0.71 -0.27
CA PHE A 83 -2.83 0.74 -0.41
C PHE A 83 -2.39 1.43 0.88
N SER A 84 -1.51 2.42 0.78
CA SER A 84 -1.07 3.19 1.95
C SER A 84 -1.51 4.64 1.89
N ILE A 85 -1.79 5.21 3.05
CA ILE A 85 -1.82 6.66 3.26
C ILE A 85 -0.50 7.01 3.93
N ASP A 86 0.34 7.74 3.22
CA ASP A 86 1.71 7.99 3.63
C ASP A 86 1.82 9.26 4.48
N GLN A 87 3.01 9.55 4.97
CA GLN A 87 3.35 10.90 5.41
C GLN A 87 4.10 11.63 4.29
N VAL A 88 4.01 12.95 4.24
CA VAL A 88 4.83 13.74 3.31
C VAL A 88 6.30 13.65 3.74
N SER A 89 7.19 13.37 2.78
CA SER A 89 8.62 13.19 3.06
C SER A 89 9.25 14.44 3.67
N GLY A 90 9.98 14.26 4.77
CA GLY A 90 10.64 15.35 5.50
C GLY A 90 9.76 16.07 6.52
N GLY A 91 8.47 15.75 6.58
CA GLY A 91 7.52 16.24 7.58
C GLY A 91 7.24 15.24 8.69
N THR A 92 6.39 15.63 9.65
CA THR A 92 5.84 14.71 10.65
C THR A 92 4.36 15.01 10.85
N CYS A 93 3.51 14.10 10.36
CA CYS A 93 2.08 14.20 10.54
C CYS A 93 1.69 14.06 12.01
N ASP A 94 1.00 15.06 12.54
CA ASP A 94 0.45 15.12 13.88
C ASP A 94 -1.07 15.31 13.86
N ILE A 95 -1.60 15.82 14.97
CA ILE A 95 -3.02 16.00 15.26
C ILE A 95 -3.58 17.34 14.72
N ALA A 96 -2.73 18.31 14.43
CA ALA A 96 -3.14 19.67 14.08
C ALA A 96 -4.05 19.66 12.85
N VAL A 97 -5.16 20.39 12.93
CA VAL A 97 -6.08 20.55 11.80
C VAL A 97 -5.35 21.27 10.67
N GLY A 98 -5.40 20.71 9.46
CA GLY A 98 -4.71 21.25 8.29
C GLY A 98 -3.21 20.99 8.27
N ASP A 99 -2.72 20.01 9.03
CA ASP A 99 -1.32 19.60 9.00
C ASP A 99 -0.93 19.07 7.61
N THR A 100 -0.08 19.82 6.92
CA THR A 100 0.33 19.53 5.55
C THR A 100 1.32 18.39 5.43
N ASP A 101 1.83 17.86 6.55
CA ASP A 101 2.76 16.73 6.56
C ASP A 101 2.02 15.37 6.55
N CYS A 102 0.69 15.39 6.70
CA CYS A 102 -0.16 14.22 6.60
C CYS A 102 -0.47 13.85 5.15
N GLY A 103 -0.58 12.55 4.88
CA GLY A 103 -0.99 12.06 3.56
C GLY A 103 -2.40 12.48 3.21
N ILE A 104 -3.29 12.49 4.20
CA ILE A 104 -4.58 13.17 4.15
C ILE A 104 -4.75 13.98 5.43
N ASP A 105 -4.87 15.30 5.30
CA ASP A 105 -5.30 16.17 6.39
C ASP A 105 -6.83 16.23 6.41
N HIS A 106 -7.45 16.05 7.59
CA HIS A 106 -8.90 16.14 7.80
C HIS A 106 -9.19 16.27 9.30
N SER A 107 -10.09 17.18 9.69
CA SER A 107 -10.45 17.41 11.11
C SER A 107 -11.49 16.42 11.66
N TRP A 108 -12.00 15.52 10.82
CA TRP A 108 -12.90 14.45 11.27
C TRP A 108 -12.81 13.21 10.37
N VAL A 109 -12.02 12.21 10.75
CA VAL A 109 -11.77 11.02 9.92
C VAL A 109 -13.03 10.18 9.69
N GLY A 110 -14.01 10.23 10.60
CA GLY A 110 -15.31 9.56 10.47
C GLY A 110 -16.16 10.03 9.29
N ASP A 111 -15.74 11.08 8.58
CA ASP A 111 -16.42 11.59 7.39
C ASP A 111 -15.75 11.17 6.09
N VAL A 112 -14.50 10.69 6.17
CA VAL A 112 -13.68 10.35 5.02
C VAL A 112 -14.06 8.97 4.48
N LYS A 113 -14.25 8.90 3.16
CA LYS A 113 -14.38 7.67 2.39
C LYS A 113 -13.39 7.66 1.23
N ILE A 114 -12.70 6.54 1.04
CA ILE A 114 -11.73 6.31 -0.03
C ILE A 114 -12.17 5.12 -0.87
N THR A 115 -12.29 5.35 -2.18
CA THR A 115 -12.60 4.31 -3.18
C THR A 115 -11.49 4.24 -4.21
N LEU A 116 -10.98 3.05 -4.46
CA LEU A 116 -10.01 2.78 -5.51
C LEU A 116 -10.74 2.25 -6.73
N THR A 117 -10.42 2.74 -7.92
CA THR A 117 -10.94 2.22 -9.19
C THR A 117 -9.79 1.88 -10.13
N SER A 118 -9.76 0.63 -10.61
CA SER A 118 -8.73 0.14 -11.53
C SER A 118 -8.94 0.67 -12.96
N PRO A 119 -7.93 0.62 -13.83
CA PRO A 119 -8.07 0.95 -15.25
C PRO A 119 -9.13 0.09 -15.96
N GLY A 120 -9.38 -1.13 -15.45
CA GLY A 120 -10.43 -2.03 -15.94
C GLY A 120 -11.85 -1.67 -15.47
N GLY A 121 -11.99 -0.68 -14.58
CA GLY A 121 -13.28 -0.20 -14.07
C GLY A 121 -13.79 -0.92 -12.82
N THR A 122 -13.02 -1.81 -12.21
CA THR A 122 -13.36 -2.40 -10.91
C THR A 122 -13.20 -1.35 -9.82
N SER A 123 -14.18 -1.22 -8.92
CA SER A 123 -14.14 -0.25 -7.82
C SER A 123 -14.27 -0.94 -6.46
N VAL A 124 -13.44 -0.54 -5.51
CA VAL A 124 -13.41 -1.08 -4.13
C VAL A 124 -13.36 0.07 -3.14
N VAL A 125 -14.28 0.08 -2.17
CA VAL A 125 -14.24 1.03 -1.05
C VAL A 125 -13.31 0.44 0.02
N VAL A 126 -12.16 1.08 0.24
CA VAL A 126 -11.10 0.56 1.10
C VAL A 126 -11.10 1.17 2.50
N PHE A 127 -11.67 2.38 2.61
CA PHE A 127 -11.82 3.14 3.84
C PHE A 127 -13.21 3.79 3.81
N ASP A 128 -14.09 3.49 4.76
CA ASP A 128 -15.47 4.00 4.79
C ASP A 128 -15.86 4.50 6.17
N ARG A 129 -15.53 5.76 6.46
CA ARG A 129 -16.04 6.47 7.64
C ARG A 129 -15.84 5.67 8.95
N PRO A 130 -14.58 5.38 9.35
CA PRO A 130 -14.32 4.52 10.50
C PRO A 130 -15.16 4.86 11.71
N GLY A 131 -15.69 3.84 12.37
CA GLY A 131 -16.57 3.99 13.53
C GLY A 131 -18.05 4.18 13.17
N VAL A 132 -18.43 4.22 11.89
CA VAL A 132 -19.84 4.13 11.44
C VAL A 132 -20.14 2.66 11.08
N PRO A 133 -21.26 2.07 11.52
CA PRO A 133 -22.40 2.66 12.24
C PRO A 133 -22.30 2.60 13.76
N ALA A 134 -21.14 2.24 14.34
CA ALA A 134 -20.98 2.12 15.79
C ALA A 134 -21.25 3.45 16.53
N SER A 135 -20.99 4.58 15.89
CA SER A 135 -21.40 5.92 16.30
C SER A 135 -22.10 6.64 15.13
N SER A 136 -22.90 7.67 15.44
CA SER A 136 -23.59 8.47 14.43
C SER A 136 -22.67 9.38 13.62
N PHE A 137 -21.46 9.66 14.13
CA PHE A 137 -20.51 10.58 13.53
C PHE A 137 -19.18 9.91 13.17
N GLY A 138 -19.03 8.61 13.38
CA GLY A 138 -17.76 7.91 13.18
C GLY A 138 -16.63 8.37 14.11
N CYS A 139 -15.42 8.32 13.57
CA CYS A 139 -14.14 8.60 14.20
C CYS A 139 -13.88 10.10 14.36
N SER A 140 -13.77 10.59 15.60
CA SER A 140 -13.36 11.98 15.86
C SER A 140 -11.84 12.20 15.78
N ASN A 141 -11.08 11.25 15.24
CA ASN A 141 -9.65 11.45 15.03
C ASN A 141 -9.40 12.42 13.88
N ASN A 142 -8.30 13.17 13.94
CA ASN A 142 -7.82 13.99 12.84
C ASN A 142 -6.78 13.22 12.03
N ASN A 143 -6.65 13.59 10.76
CA ASN A 143 -5.54 13.28 9.88
C ASN A 143 -5.19 11.78 9.70
N LEU A 144 -4.66 11.45 8.53
CA LEU A 144 -4.28 10.09 8.16
C LEU A 144 -2.85 10.12 7.61
N ALA A 145 -1.99 9.30 8.20
CA ALA A 145 -0.64 9.05 7.72
C ALA A 145 -0.05 7.81 8.38
N LEU A 146 0.80 7.09 7.64
CA LEU A 146 1.42 5.83 8.04
C LEU A 146 0.39 4.73 8.32
N ILE A 147 -0.58 4.62 7.42
CA ILE A 147 -1.63 3.61 7.44
C ILE A 147 -1.45 2.73 6.22
N THR A 148 -1.35 1.42 6.41
CA THR A 148 -1.39 0.45 5.32
C THR A 148 -2.71 -0.31 5.37
N LEU A 149 -3.39 -0.38 4.23
CA LEU A 149 -4.54 -1.25 4.03
C LEU A 149 -4.09 -2.49 3.26
N ASN A 150 -4.22 -3.63 3.91
CA ASN A 150 -3.77 -4.94 3.44
C ASN A 150 -4.85 -5.98 3.82
N ASP A 151 -5.35 -6.75 2.86
CA ASP A 151 -6.38 -7.77 3.10
C ASP A 151 -5.83 -9.17 3.40
N GLU A 152 -4.52 -9.31 3.44
CA GLU A 152 -3.81 -10.46 3.97
C GLU A 152 -3.45 -10.30 5.46
N GLY A 153 -3.21 -11.43 6.13
CA GLY A 153 -2.58 -11.42 7.46
C GLY A 153 -3.47 -11.19 8.67
N GLY A 154 -4.81 -11.20 8.54
CA GLY A 154 -5.72 -11.16 9.70
C GLY A 154 -5.59 -9.89 10.54
N LEU A 155 -5.25 -8.78 9.87
CA LEU A 155 -5.07 -7.45 10.46
C LEU A 155 -6.39 -6.92 11.07
N PRO A 156 -6.32 -6.09 12.12
CA PRO A 156 -7.51 -5.45 12.67
C PRO A 156 -8.22 -4.63 11.58
N PRO A 157 -9.56 -4.62 11.54
CA PRO A 157 -10.30 -3.79 10.60
C PRO A 157 -9.99 -2.31 10.81
N VAL A 158 -9.77 -1.57 9.72
CA VAL A 158 -9.57 -0.11 9.78
C VAL A 158 -10.75 0.61 10.43
N GLU A 159 -11.95 0.04 10.30
CA GLU A 159 -13.18 0.48 10.96
C GLU A 159 -13.07 0.63 12.47
N ASN A 160 -12.24 -0.19 13.11
CA ASN A 160 -12.05 -0.19 14.56
C ASN A 160 -10.74 0.50 14.97
N GLY A 161 -10.04 1.16 14.05
CA GLY A 161 -8.76 1.82 14.31
C GLY A 161 -8.87 3.08 15.16
N CYS A 162 -10.08 3.61 15.37
CA CYS A 162 -10.30 4.83 16.13
C CYS A 162 -9.81 4.77 17.57
N ASN A 163 -9.23 5.87 18.04
CA ASN A 163 -9.03 6.06 19.46
C ASN A 163 -10.38 6.30 20.13
N VAL A 164 -10.89 5.32 20.87
CA VAL A 164 -12.13 5.44 21.66
C VAL A 164 -11.91 6.32 22.90
N GLY A 165 -11.77 7.62 22.68
CA GLY A 165 -11.81 8.66 23.71
C GLY A 165 -12.52 9.86 23.12
N GLY A 166 -13.76 10.11 23.53
CA GLY A 166 -14.60 11.15 22.93
C GLY A 166 -13.90 12.51 22.88
N GLY A 167 -13.70 13.04 21.68
CA GLY A 167 -13.07 14.34 21.44
C GLY A 167 -12.17 14.34 20.20
N THR A 168 -12.06 15.50 19.54
CA THR A 168 -11.27 15.79 18.32
C THR A 168 -9.76 15.79 18.54
N THR A 169 -9.26 15.03 19.52
CA THR A 169 -7.96 15.29 20.15
C THR A 169 -6.90 14.20 19.94
N ALA A 170 -6.95 13.44 18.85
CA ALA A 170 -5.85 12.54 18.47
C ALA A 170 -5.75 12.33 16.96
N LYS A 171 -4.52 12.12 16.47
CA LYS A 171 -4.28 11.59 15.12
C LYS A 171 -4.91 10.19 14.99
N PHE A 172 -5.43 9.81 13.82
CA PHE A 172 -5.79 8.41 13.59
C PHE A 172 -4.55 7.51 13.78
N PRO A 173 -4.66 6.39 14.50
CA PRO A 173 -3.51 5.53 14.77
C PRO A 173 -2.84 5.04 13.48
N SER A 174 -1.52 5.16 13.44
CA SER A 174 -0.71 4.54 12.40
C SER A 174 -0.71 3.01 12.57
N GLY A 175 -0.57 2.28 11.47
CA GLY A 175 -0.47 0.82 11.51
C GLY A 175 -1.01 0.16 10.24
N ASP A 176 -1.01 -1.17 10.28
CA ASP A 176 -1.55 -2.00 9.21
C ASP A 176 -2.95 -2.49 9.59
N TYR A 177 -3.88 -2.37 8.67
CA TYR A 177 -5.29 -2.66 8.86
C TYR A 177 -5.86 -3.46 7.70
N SER A 178 -6.89 -4.26 7.98
CA SER A 178 -7.73 -4.79 6.92
C SER A 178 -8.67 -3.70 6.39
N PRO A 179 -8.79 -3.53 5.05
CA PRO A 179 -9.68 -2.55 4.45
C PRO A 179 -11.16 -2.91 4.66
N ASN A 180 -12.05 -1.95 4.40
CA ASN A 180 -13.50 -2.17 4.44
C ASN A 180 -13.98 -3.28 3.48
N ASN A 181 -13.34 -3.37 2.31
CA ASN A 181 -13.57 -4.42 1.31
C ASN A 181 -12.23 -4.91 0.77
N LEU A 182 -12.17 -6.19 0.41
CA LEU A 182 -10.95 -6.88 0.00
C LEU A 182 -10.31 -6.26 -1.26
N LEU A 183 -8.99 -6.08 -1.22
CA LEU A 183 -8.19 -5.58 -2.35
C LEU A 183 -7.90 -6.69 -3.37
N SER A 184 -7.97 -7.96 -2.96
CA SER A 184 -7.94 -9.12 -3.86
C SER A 184 -9.02 -9.12 -4.96
N ALA A 185 -10.02 -8.22 -4.88
CA ALA A 185 -10.92 -7.95 -6.01
C ALA A 185 -10.18 -7.43 -7.27
N PHE A 186 -8.96 -6.91 -7.12
CA PHE A 186 -8.10 -6.46 -8.21
C PHE A 186 -7.20 -7.56 -8.79
N ASP A 187 -7.08 -8.71 -8.13
CA ASP A 187 -6.18 -9.79 -8.55
C ASP A 187 -6.51 -10.31 -9.95
N GLY A 188 -5.46 -10.59 -10.71
CA GLY A 188 -5.54 -11.04 -12.11
C GLY A 188 -5.86 -9.94 -13.12
N GLN A 189 -6.21 -8.72 -12.69
CA GLN A 189 -6.36 -7.57 -13.59
C GLN A 189 -4.99 -7.05 -14.03
N ASN A 190 -4.95 -6.35 -15.17
CA ASN A 190 -3.78 -5.57 -15.55
C ASN A 190 -3.77 -4.24 -14.79
N ALA A 191 -2.73 -3.98 -13.98
CA ALA A 191 -2.56 -2.73 -13.23
C ALA A 191 -2.17 -1.54 -14.11
N ASP A 192 -1.57 -1.78 -15.28
CA ASP A 192 -1.07 -0.69 -16.12
C ASP A 192 -2.22 0.13 -16.73
N GLY A 193 -2.21 1.44 -16.47
CA GLY A 193 -3.26 2.38 -16.87
C GLY A 193 -3.50 3.45 -15.81
N THR A 194 -4.59 4.21 -15.98
CA THR A 194 -4.98 5.22 -15.00
C THR A 194 -5.87 4.63 -13.94
N TRP A 195 -5.39 4.61 -12.71
CA TRP A 195 -6.19 4.36 -11.51
C TRP A 195 -6.87 5.64 -11.08
N VAL A 196 -8.04 5.51 -10.46
CA VAL A 196 -8.73 6.63 -9.83
C VAL A 196 -8.82 6.36 -8.33
N VAL A 197 -8.23 7.24 -7.53
CA VAL A 197 -8.48 7.31 -6.09
C VAL A 197 -9.54 8.39 -5.88
N ASN A 198 -10.75 7.98 -5.52
CA ASN A 198 -11.81 8.89 -5.13
C ASN A 198 -11.78 9.07 -3.61
N ILE A 199 -11.77 10.32 -3.16
CA ILE A 199 -11.84 10.66 -1.73
C ILE A 199 -13.03 11.60 -1.53
N SER A 200 -13.90 11.28 -0.58
CA SER A 200 -15.07 12.10 -0.24
C SER A 200 -15.14 12.39 1.24
N ASP A 201 -15.64 13.59 1.57
CA ASP A 201 -16.22 13.89 2.86
C ASP A 201 -17.73 13.62 2.80
N ASN A 202 -18.25 12.94 3.82
CA ASN A 202 -19.65 12.56 3.95
C ASN A 202 -20.26 13.07 5.26
N GLY A 203 -19.56 13.92 5.99
CA GLY A 203 -20.05 14.67 7.14
C GLY A 203 -20.35 16.10 6.74
N GLY A 204 -20.45 17.00 7.71
CA GLY A 204 -20.65 18.41 7.41
C GLY A 204 -19.89 19.25 8.40
N GLY A 205 -19.18 20.26 7.92
CA GLY A 205 -18.40 21.20 8.74
C GLY A 205 -16.89 20.95 8.75
N ASP A 206 -16.43 19.88 8.08
CA ASP A 206 -15.03 19.49 8.02
C ASP A 206 -14.54 19.45 6.56
N THR A 207 -13.27 19.82 6.37
CA THR A 207 -12.62 19.78 5.06
C THR A 207 -11.18 19.32 5.23
N GLY A 208 -10.54 19.01 4.11
CA GLY A 208 -9.16 18.56 4.15
C GLY A 208 -8.49 18.55 2.79
N SER A 209 -7.35 17.89 2.70
CA SER A 209 -6.65 17.66 1.44
C SER A 209 -5.89 16.34 1.44
N ALA A 210 -5.80 15.72 0.27
CA ALA A 210 -4.94 14.56 0.01
C ALA A 210 -3.62 15.01 -0.63
N ARG A 211 -2.50 14.45 -0.17
CA ARG A 211 -1.12 14.84 -0.51
C ARG A 211 -0.20 13.66 -0.78
N ALA A 212 -0.31 12.59 0.02
CA ALA A 212 0.61 11.45 -0.07
C ALA A 212 -0.10 10.12 0.23
N PHE A 213 -0.07 9.23 -0.75
CA PHE A 213 -0.58 7.87 -0.68
C PHE A 213 0.08 7.04 -1.78
N SER A 214 0.11 5.72 -1.61
CA SER A 214 0.77 4.81 -2.54
C SER A 214 -0.04 3.55 -2.80
N PHE A 215 0.11 3.02 -4.01
CA PHE A 215 -0.22 1.64 -4.33
C PHE A 215 1.04 0.78 -4.21
N HIS A 216 0.95 -0.37 -3.57
CA HIS A 216 2.00 -1.38 -3.53
C HIS A 216 1.52 -2.64 -4.23
N PHE A 217 1.95 -2.82 -5.47
CA PHE A 217 1.60 -3.96 -6.29
C PHE A 217 2.62 -5.07 -6.14
N ASN A 218 2.15 -6.31 -6.05
CA ASN A 218 2.98 -7.52 -6.08
C ASN A 218 4.09 -7.50 -5.03
N SER A 219 3.90 -6.77 -3.92
CA SER A 219 4.88 -6.61 -2.85
C SER A 219 5.14 -7.90 -2.10
N GLY A 220 4.19 -8.84 -2.13
CA GLY A 220 4.18 -9.96 -1.21
C GLY A 220 3.93 -9.45 0.21
N ASN A 221 3.55 -10.37 1.10
CA ASN A 221 3.49 -10.09 2.54
C ASN A 221 4.86 -10.25 3.19
#